data_AF-A0A957TWE0-F1
#
_entry.id   AF-A0A957TWE0-F1
#
_cell.length_a   1.000
_cell.length_b   1.000
_cell.length_c   1.000
_cell.angle_alpha   90.00
_cell.angle_beta   90.00
_cell.angle_gamma   90.00
#
_symmetry.space_group_name_H-M   'P 1'
#
loop_
_entity.id
_entity.type
_entity.pdbx_description
1 polymer ?
#
loop_
_entity_poly.entity_id
_entity_poly.type
_entity_poly.pdbx_seq_one_letter_code
_entity_poly.pdbx_strand_id
1 'polypeptide(L)'
;MSKRNKREEKRERARELTRKEIRLHERDRERNRKLYLGVGAAIGLAFIILIAGALYAFVYIPNSQLASVAGETIVTKDFWQRMRLQRSQLISQLVNMQQLQQQFGSDFFASQISQLNAQLDSPFALGFEVLDTMIDEKIIAQEAAARGITVSEEEVDAALREEIARNRNAVTVPQATETAEAGIAATAT
;
A
#
# COMPACT_ATOMS: atom_id res chain seq x y z
N MET A 1 -3.00 40.65 61.57
CA MET A 1 -2.56 40.76 60.15
C MET A 1 -3.52 39.90 59.30
N SER A 2 -3.94 40.30 58.09
CA SER A 2 -4.76 39.49 57.13
C SER A 2 -6.25 39.86 56.90
N LYS A 3 -6.64 41.14 56.94
CA LYS A 3 -7.95 41.58 56.37
C LYS A 3 -7.89 42.74 55.37
N ARG A 4 -6.70 43.28 55.06
CA ARG A 4 -6.55 44.35 54.07
C ARG A 4 -6.47 43.84 52.63
N ASN A 5 -5.76 42.74 52.35
CA ASN A 5 -5.53 42.28 50.98
C ASN A 5 -6.80 41.76 50.27
N LYS A 6 -7.76 41.17 50.98
CA LYS A 6 -9.02 40.68 50.37
C LYS A 6 -9.96 41.78 49.87
N ARG A 7 -9.79 43.03 50.30
CA ARG A 7 -10.62 44.16 49.85
C ARG A 7 -10.09 44.81 48.57
N GLU A 8 -8.80 44.65 48.27
CA GLU A 8 -8.19 45.16 47.04
C GLU A 8 -8.46 44.22 45.86
N GLU A 9 -8.32 42.90 46.05
CA GLU A 9 -8.71 41.91 45.02
C GLU A 9 -10.18 41.97 44.60
N LYS A 10 -11.07 42.43 45.50
CA LYS A 10 -12.51 42.58 45.21
C LYS A 10 -12.86 43.92 44.58
N ARG A 11 -12.01 44.94 44.74
CA ARG A 11 -12.16 46.26 44.09
C ARG A 11 -11.62 46.26 42.65
N GLU A 12 -10.67 45.39 42.34
CA GLU A 12 -10.23 45.17 40.96
C GLU A 12 -11.22 44.34 40.14
N ARG A 13 -12.01 43.46 40.77
CA ARG A 13 -13.00 42.60 40.09
C ARG A 13 -14.31 43.30 39.69
N ALA A 14 -14.47 44.60 39.98
CA ALA A 14 -15.70 45.34 39.69
C ALA A 14 -15.44 46.81 39.32
N ARG A 15 -14.41 47.09 38.51
CA ARG A 15 -14.44 48.33 37.72
C ARG A 15 -15.54 48.18 36.69
N GLU A 16 -16.68 48.81 36.94
CA GLU A 16 -17.72 48.98 35.91
C GLU A 16 -17.09 49.74 34.74
N LEU A 17 -16.97 49.04 33.61
CA LEU A 17 -16.46 49.59 32.36
C LEU A 17 -17.22 50.87 32.04
N THR A 18 -16.50 51.94 31.72
CA THR A 18 -17.15 53.20 31.35
C THR A 18 -18.01 52.98 30.09
N ARG A 19 -19.14 53.70 29.94
CA ARG A 19 -20.00 53.64 28.73
C ARG A 19 -19.27 53.87 27.41
N LYS A 20 -18.04 54.41 27.46
CA LYS A 20 -17.13 54.61 26.33
C LYS A 20 -16.32 53.33 26.04
N GLU A 21 -15.82 52.67 27.07
CA GLU A 21 -15.10 51.38 26.96
C GLU A 21 -16.04 50.25 26.52
N ILE A 22 -17.29 50.19 27.02
CA ILE A 22 -18.29 49.19 26.58
C ILE A 22 -18.55 49.29 25.07
N ARG A 23 -18.74 50.51 24.55
CA ARG A 23 -18.96 50.75 23.11
C ARG A 23 -17.73 50.47 22.25
N LEU A 24 -16.52 50.66 22.79
CA LEU A 24 -15.28 50.28 22.09
C LEU A 24 -15.17 48.75 21.99
N HIS A 25 -15.46 48.05 23.09
CA HIS A 25 -15.37 46.60 23.19
C HIS A 25 -16.42 45.87 22.34
N GLU A 26 -17.59 46.47 22.12
CA GLU A 26 -18.61 45.97 21.18
C GLU A 26 -18.14 46.04 19.73
N ARG A 27 -17.48 47.14 19.32
CA ARG A 27 -16.93 47.28 17.96
C ARG A 27 -15.78 46.31 17.70
N ASP A 28 -14.93 46.08 18.70
CA ASP A 28 -13.84 45.10 18.60
C ASP A 28 -14.36 43.67 18.56
N ARG A 29 -15.45 43.36 19.28
CA ARG A 29 -16.12 42.05 19.18
C ARG A 29 -16.69 41.79 17.80
N GLU A 30 -17.32 42.78 17.15
CA GLU A 30 -17.83 42.62 15.80
C GLU A 30 -16.70 42.44 14.77
N ARG A 31 -15.61 43.20 14.92
CA ARG A 31 -14.40 43.06 14.09
C ARG A 31 -13.75 41.70 14.28
N ASN A 32 -13.54 41.28 15.53
CA ASN A 32 -12.98 39.98 15.85
C ASN A 32 -13.89 38.86 15.37
N ARG A 33 -15.22 38.97 15.50
CA ARG A 33 -16.16 37.95 15.01
C ARG A 33 -16.06 37.78 13.49
N LYS A 34 -15.97 38.88 12.72
CA LYS A 34 -15.77 38.83 11.26
C LYS A 34 -14.39 38.27 10.90
N LEU A 35 -13.34 38.63 11.65
CA LEU A 35 -11.99 38.08 11.50
C LEU A 35 -11.94 36.57 11.78
N TYR A 36 -12.50 36.11 12.89
CA TYR A 36 -12.58 34.68 13.23
C TYR A 36 -13.43 33.90 12.22
N LEU A 37 -14.53 34.48 11.72
CA LEU A 37 -15.34 33.86 10.68
C LEU A 37 -14.57 33.75 9.36
N GLY A 38 -13.83 34.80 8.97
CA GLY A 38 -13.00 34.80 7.76
C GLY A 38 -11.83 33.83 7.84
N VAL A 39 -11.12 33.80 8.98
CA VAL A 39 -10.02 32.85 9.24
C VAL A 39 -10.56 31.42 9.30
N GLY A 40 -11.69 31.20 9.98
CA GLY A 40 -12.34 29.89 10.04
C GLY A 40 -12.80 29.41 8.66
N ALA A 41 -13.36 30.30 7.84
CA ALA A 41 -13.73 29.98 6.46
C ALA A 41 -12.50 29.66 5.59
N ALA A 42 -11.40 30.41 5.73
CA ALA A 42 -10.16 30.16 5.01
C ALA A 42 -9.54 28.80 5.40
N ILE A 43 -9.51 28.47 6.69
CA ILE A 43 -9.05 27.17 7.20
C ILE A 43 -9.97 26.05 6.70
N GLY A 44 -11.29 26.24 6.78
CA GLY A 44 -12.26 25.27 6.26
C GLY A 44 -12.10 25.00 4.77
N LEU A 45 -11.91 26.05 3.97
CA LEU A 45 -11.65 25.92 2.53
C LEU A 45 -10.35 25.16 2.25
N ALA A 46 -9.27 25.46 3.00
CA ALA A 46 -8.01 24.73 2.87
C ALA A 46 -8.16 23.24 3.19
N PHE A 47 -8.92 22.89 4.24
CA PHE A 47 -9.23 21.49 4.56
C PHE A 47 -10.05 20.80 3.46
N ILE A 48 -11.04 21.48 2.88
CA ILE A 48 -11.83 20.92 1.76
C ILE A 48 -10.93 20.62 0.56
N ILE A 49 -10.01 21.52 0.22
CA ILE A 49 -9.06 21.30 -0.88
C ILE A 49 -8.16 20.10 -0.59
N LEU A 50 -7.64 19.98 0.64
CA LEU A 50 -6.83 18.83 1.04
C LEU A 50 -7.61 17.50 0.97
N ILE A 51 -8.85 17.48 1.46
CA ILE A 51 -9.71 16.29 1.42
C ILE A 51 -10.04 15.93 -0.03
N ALA A 52 -10.39 16.90 -0.87
CA ALA A 52 -10.67 16.68 -2.28
C ALA A 52 -9.44 16.13 -3.03
N GLY A 53 -8.25 16.69 -2.77
CA GLY A 53 -6.99 16.20 -3.32
C GLY A 53 -6.67 14.77 -2.86
N ALA A 54 -6.91 14.47 -1.57
CA ALA A 54 -6.74 13.12 -1.03
C ALA A 54 -7.72 12.13 -1.68
N LEU A 55 -9.01 12.46 -1.79
CA LEU A 55 -9.99 11.61 -2.46
C LEU A 55 -9.63 11.38 -3.93
N TYR A 56 -9.20 12.42 -4.64
CA TYR A 56 -8.76 12.28 -6.03
C TYR A 56 -7.55 11.33 -6.15
N ALA A 57 -6.53 11.51 -5.30
CA ALA A 57 -5.32 10.71 -5.33
C ALA A 57 -5.54 9.24 -4.89
N PHE A 58 -6.36 9.00 -3.86
CA PHE A 58 -6.53 7.68 -3.25
C PHE A 58 -7.73 6.90 -3.76
N VAL A 59 -8.71 7.53 -4.41
CA VAL A 59 -9.92 6.85 -4.91
C VAL A 59 -10.01 6.89 -6.42
N TYR A 60 -9.78 8.04 -7.04
CA TYR A 60 -9.99 8.20 -8.48
C TYR A 60 -8.82 7.66 -9.33
N ILE A 61 -7.59 8.05 -9.00
CA ILE A 61 -6.39 7.56 -9.72
C ILE A 61 -6.26 6.02 -9.66
N PRO A 62 -6.37 5.34 -8.51
CA PRO A 62 -6.20 3.89 -8.46
C PRO A 62 -7.32 3.12 -9.15
N ASN A 63 -8.54 3.67 -9.25
CA ASN A 63 -9.65 3.02 -9.95
C ASN A 63 -9.75 3.39 -11.44
N SER A 64 -8.77 4.14 -11.97
CA SER A 64 -8.74 4.44 -13.40
C SER A 64 -8.48 3.19 -14.25
N GLN A 65 -9.11 3.15 -15.43
CA GLN A 65 -8.92 2.09 -16.41
C GLN A 65 -7.58 2.27 -17.13
N LEU A 66 -6.73 1.26 -17.07
CA LEU A 66 -5.42 1.28 -17.72
C LEU A 66 -5.47 0.60 -19.10
N ALA A 67 -6.17 -0.53 -19.19
CA ALA A 67 -6.41 -1.27 -20.44
C ALA A 67 -7.76 -2.01 -20.39
N SER A 68 -8.27 -2.41 -21.56
CA SER A 68 -9.47 -3.25 -21.70
C SER A 68 -9.13 -4.45 -22.57
N VAL A 69 -9.41 -5.65 -22.07
CA VAL A 69 -9.14 -6.91 -22.77
C VAL A 69 -10.46 -7.66 -22.93
N ALA A 70 -10.97 -7.73 -24.17
CA ALA A 70 -12.19 -8.46 -24.51
C ALA A 70 -13.41 -8.15 -23.61
N GLY A 71 -13.53 -6.92 -23.12
CA GLY A 71 -14.64 -6.46 -22.27
C GLY A 71 -14.35 -6.45 -20.76
N GLU A 72 -13.21 -6.99 -20.32
CA GLU A 72 -12.76 -6.92 -18.92
C GLU A 72 -11.70 -5.83 -18.73
N THR A 73 -11.84 -5.05 -17.65
CA THR A 73 -11.00 -3.87 -17.42
C THR A 73 -9.83 -4.20 -16.51
N ILE A 74 -8.61 -3.87 -16.95
CA ILE A 74 -7.42 -3.86 -16.10
C ILE A 74 -7.35 -2.50 -15.41
N VAL A 75 -7.46 -2.51 -14.08
CA VAL A 75 -7.49 -1.31 -13.24
C VAL A 75 -6.08 -0.93 -12.80
N THR A 76 -5.79 0.36 -12.73
CA THR A 76 -4.47 0.89 -12.32
C THR A 76 -3.99 0.36 -10.98
N LYS A 77 -4.88 0.15 -10.00
CA LYS A 77 -4.55 -0.44 -8.70
C LYS A 77 -3.91 -1.83 -8.82
N ASP A 78 -4.50 -2.71 -9.61
CA ASP A 78 -4.06 -4.10 -9.74
C ASP A 78 -2.72 -4.16 -10.46
N PHE A 79 -2.54 -3.29 -11.46
CA PHE A 79 -1.25 -3.07 -12.12
C PHE A 79 -0.15 -2.66 -11.14
N TRP A 80 -0.40 -1.66 -10.27
CA TRP A 80 0.59 -1.25 -9.27
C TRP A 80 0.90 -2.34 -8.25
N GLN A 81 -0.09 -3.14 -7.85
CA GLN A 81 0.12 -4.30 -6.97
C GLN A 81 1.01 -5.35 -7.64
N ARG A 82 0.72 -5.69 -8.90
CA ARG A 82 1.51 -6.65 -9.69
C ARG A 82 2.93 -6.15 -9.93
N MET A 83 3.09 -4.88 -10.28
CA MET A 83 4.41 -4.25 -10.44
C MET A 83 5.22 -4.29 -9.14
N ARG A 84 4.60 -4.00 -7.99
CA ARG A 84 5.27 -4.05 -6.70
C ARG A 84 5.73 -5.48 -6.37
N LEU A 85 4.90 -6.48 -6.66
CA LEU A 85 5.26 -7.88 -6.49
C LEU A 85 6.44 -8.27 -7.38
N GLN A 86 6.35 -7.97 -8.69
CA GLN A 86 7.42 -8.26 -9.66
C GLN A 86 8.74 -7.64 -9.23
N ARG A 87 8.72 -6.36 -8.83
CA ARG A 87 9.90 -5.66 -8.32
C ARG A 87 10.44 -6.30 -7.05
N SER A 88 9.58 -6.70 -6.12
CA SER A 88 10.00 -7.37 -4.88
C SER A 88 10.67 -8.71 -5.16
N GLN A 89 10.18 -9.47 -6.15
CA GLN A 89 10.79 -10.73 -6.57
C GLN A 89 12.18 -10.49 -7.18
N LEU A 90 12.31 -9.53 -8.10
CA LEU A 90 13.61 -9.16 -8.70
C LEU A 90 14.61 -8.68 -7.65
N ILE A 91 14.19 -7.87 -6.68
CA ILE A 91 15.03 -7.44 -5.56
C ILE A 91 15.45 -8.65 -4.71
N SER A 92 14.53 -9.56 -4.41
CA SER A 92 14.84 -10.76 -3.61
C SER A 92 15.86 -11.64 -4.31
N GLN A 93 15.70 -11.81 -5.63
CA GLN A 93 16.66 -12.53 -6.46
C GLN A 93 18.02 -11.82 -6.47
N LEU A 94 18.05 -10.49 -6.65
CA LEU A 94 19.28 -9.71 -6.62
C LEU A 94 20.00 -9.85 -5.26
N VAL A 95 19.26 -9.77 -4.16
CA VAL A 95 19.83 -9.92 -2.80
C VAL A 95 20.42 -11.32 -2.62
N ASN A 96 19.72 -12.37 -3.06
CA ASN A 96 20.24 -13.74 -3.02
C ASN A 96 21.53 -13.87 -3.86
N MET A 97 21.55 -13.29 -5.06
CA MET A 97 22.72 -13.30 -5.94
C MET A 97 23.92 -12.56 -5.35
N GLN A 98 23.69 -11.40 -4.69
CA GLN A 98 24.77 -10.68 -4.01
C GLN A 98 25.33 -11.46 -2.81
N GLN A 99 24.48 -12.18 -2.07
CA GLN A 99 24.95 -13.04 -0.98
C GLN A 99 25.83 -14.19 -1.51
N LEU A 100 25.39 -14.83 -2.61
CA LEU A 100 26.19 -15.85 -3.29
C LEU A 100 27.52 -15.27 -3.81
N GLN A 101 27.51 -14.06 -4.36
CA GLN A 101 28.73 -13.37 -4.81
C GLN A 101 29.72 -13.12 -3.67
N GLN A 102 29.25 -12.79 -2.48
CA GLN A 102 30.11 -12.64 -1.30
C GLN A 102 30.73 -13.98 -0.84
N GLN A 103 30.02 -15.09 -1.04
CA GLN A 103 30.49 -16.43 -0.66
C GLN A 103 31.43 -17.06 -1.69
N PHE A 104 31.16 -16.87 -2.98
CA PHE A 104 31.85 -17.57 -4.08
C PHE A 104 32.82 -16.68 -4.89
N GLY A 105 32.82 -15.37 -4.67
CA GLY A 105 33.69 -14.41 -5.37
C GLY A 105 32.96 -13.55 -6.43
N SER A 106 33.53 -12.38 -6.74
CA SER A 106 32.86 -11.30 -7.49
C SER A 106 32.49 -11.64 -8.93
N ASP A 107 33.29 -12.43 -9.63
CA ASP A 107 33.24 -12.42 -11.10
C ASP A 107 32.17 -13.34 -11.68
N PHE A 108 31.76 -14.38 -10.94
CA PHE A 108 30.84 -15.39 -11.45
C PHE A 108 29.41 -14.86 -11.63
N PHE A 109 28.98 -13.93 -10.76
CA PHE A 109 27.61 -13.43 -10.74
C PHE A 109 27.45 -11.99 -11.25
N ALA A 110 28.55 -11.32 -11.62
CA ALA A 110 28.54 -9.92 -12.01
C ALA A 110 27.62 -9.63 -13.22
N SER A 111 27.59 -10.52 -14.21
CA SER A 111 26.74 -10.38 -15.41
C SER A 111 25.24 -10.46 -15.08
N GLN A 112 24.85 -11.42 -14.24
CA GLN A 112 23.46 -11.62 -13.80
C GLN A 112 22.99 -10.47 -12.92
N ILE A 113 23.83 -10.01 -11.99
CA ILE A 113 23.52 -8.85 -11.14
C ILE A 113 23.35 -7.59 -12.00
N SER A 114 24.20 -7.39 -13.01
CA SER A 114 24.07 -6.25 -13.92
C SER A 114 22.75 -6.27 -14.70
N GLN A 115 22.34 -7.45 -15.19
CA GLN A 115 21.05 -7.62 -15.88
C GLN A 115 19.85 -7.33 -14.96
N LEU A 116 19.88 -7.83 -13.72
CA LEU A 116 18.82 -7.56 -12.74
C LEU A 116 18.72 -6.08 -12.39
N ASN A 117 19.86 -5.40 -12.24
CA ASN A 117 19.87 -3.95 -12.03
C ASN A 117 19.30 -3.20 -13.24
N ALA A 118 19.69 -3.56 -14.46
CA ALA A 118 19.17 -2.93 -15.67
C ALA A 118 17.64 -3.07 -15.82
N GLN A 119 17.07 -4.21 -15.41
CA GLN A 119 15.62 -4.39 -15.36
C GLN A 119 14.98 -3.50 -14.29
N LEU A 120 15.53 -3.49 -13.08
CA LEU A 120 15.05 -2.66 -11.97
C LEU A 120 15.15 -1.15 -12.25
N ASP A 121 16.15 -0.73 -13.03
CA ASP A 121 16.39 0.65 -13.44
C ASP A 121 15.48 1.10 -14.59
N SER A 122 14.73 0.18 -15.20
CA SER A 122 13.76 0.49 -16.26
C SER A 122 12.31 0.25 -15.80
N PRO A 123 11.71 1.20 -15.03
CA PRO A 123 10.31 1.11 -14.62
C PRO A 123 9.32 0.97 -15.78
N PHE A 124 9.65 1.56 -16.93
CA PHE A 124 8.80 1.51 -18.11
C PHE A 124 8.76 0.12 -18.74
N ALA A 125 9.93 -0.52 -18.93
CA ALA A 125 10.00 -1.86 -19.50
C ALA A 125 9.32 -2.89 -18.58
N LEU A 126 9.58 -2.81 -17.27
CA LEU A 126 8.90 -3.64 -16.27
C LEU A 126 7.39 -3.41 -16.26
N GLY A 127 6.95 -2.16 -16.38
CA GLY A 127 5.53 -1.84 -16.48
C GLY A 127 4.88 -2.45 -17.72
N PHE A 128 5.56 -2.41 -18.87
CA PHE A 128 5.04 -3.03 -20.10
C PHE A 128 4.93 -4.55 -19.96
N GLU A 129 5.96 -5.22 -19.46
CA GLU A 129 5.97 -6.67 -19.24
C GLU A 129 4.86 -7.12 -18.26
N VAL A 130 4.67 -6.37 -17.17
CA VAL A 130 3.59 -6.63 -16.21
C VAL A 130 2.22 -6.47 -16.86
N LEU A 131 2.03 -5.42 -17.66
CA LEU A 131 0.77 -5.19 -18.35
C LEU A 131 0.48 -6.30 -19.36
N ASP A 132 1.47 -6.69 -20.16
CA ASP A 132 1.37 -7.77 -21.15
C ASP A 132 1.00 -9.10 -20.47
N THR A 133 1.68 -9.43 -19.38
CA THR A 133 1.38 -10.62 -18.56
C THR A 133 -0.07 -10.60 -18.05
N MET A 134 -0.54 -9.45 -17.55
CA MET A 134 -1.92 -9.33 -17.08
C MET A 134 -2.95 -9.47 -18.21
N ILE A 135 -2.61 -9.00 -19.42
CA ILE A 135 -3.45 -9.17 -20.60
C ILE A 135 -3.53 -10.66 -20.98
N ASP A 136 -2.39 -11.34 -21.07
CA ASP A 136 -2.32 -12.76 -21.41
C ASP A 136 -3.05 -13.63 -20.39
N GLU A 137 -2.89 -13.36 -19.09
CA GLU A 137 -3.61 -14.07 -18.02
C GLU A 137 -5.13 -13.97 -18.19
N LYS A 138 -5.63 -12.79 -18.58
CA LYS A 138 -7.07 -12.58 -18.82
C LYS A 138 -7.55 -13.35 -20.04
N ILE A 139 -6.78 -13.35 -21.13
CA ILE A 139 -7.11 -14.11 -22.34
C ILE A 139 -7.14 -15.62 -22.03
N ILE A 140 -6.13 -16.11 -21.30
CA ILE A 140 -6.06 -17.53 -20.90
C ILE A 140 -7.23 -17.90 -20.00
N ALA A 141 -7.59 -17.05 -19.02
CA ALA A 141 -8.73 -17.30 -18.15
C ALA A 141 -10.06 -17.37 -18.90
N GLN A 142 -10.27 -16.51 -19.90
CA GLN A 142 -11.45 -16.54 -20.75
C GLN A 142 -11.53 -17.83 -21.58
N GLU A 143 -10.42 -18.24 -22.20
CA GLU A 143 -10.37 -19.46 -22.99
C GLU A 143 -10.51 -20.71 -22.10
N ALA A 144 -9.93 -20.71 -20.90
CA ALA A 144 -10.08 -21.79 -19.92
C ALA A 144 -11.55 -21.96 -19.50
N ALA A 145 -12.25 -20.86 -19.21
CA ALA A 145 -13.68 -20.88 -18.91
C ALA A 145 -14.52 -21.38 -20.10
N ALA A 146 -14.19 -20.95 -21.32
CA ALA A 146 -14.86 -21.43 -22.53
C ALA A 146 -14.68 -22.95 -22.76
N ARG A 147 -13.55 -23.50 -22.31
CA ARG A 147 -13.24 -24.93 -22.35
C ARG A 147 -13.74 -25.71 -21.13
N GLY A 148 -14.40 -25.05 -20.17
CA GLY A 148 -14.88 -25.69 -18.95
C GLY A 148 -13.78 -26.12 -17.98
N ILE A 149 -12.59 -25.53 -18.06
CA ILE A 149 -11.50 -25.77 -17.11
C ILE A 149 -11.80 -24.95 -15.86
N THR A 150 -12.13 -25.63 -14.77
CA THR A 150 -12.38 -25.03 -13.46
C THR A 150 -11.33 -25.50 -12.45
N VAL A 151 -10.95 -24.61 -11.54
CA VAL A 151 -10.02 -24.93 -10.45
C VAL A 151 -10.79 -24.86 -9.13
N SER A 152 -10.68 -25.90 -8.31
CA SER A 152 -11.27 -25.95 -6.97
C SER A 152 -10.40 -25.24 -5.92
N GLU A 153 -11.00 -24.82 -4.81
CA GLU A 153 -10.24 -24.19 -3.72
C GLU A 153 -9.21 -25.18 -3.13
N GLU A 154 -9.58 -26.46 -3.03
CA GLU A 154 -8.72 -27.52 -2.51
C GLU A 154 -7.45 -27.72 -3.36
N GLU A 155 -7.56 -27.62 -4.69
CA GLU A 155 -6.42 -27.70 -5.61
C GLU A 155 -5.47 -26.51 -5.45
N VAL A 156 -6.02 -25.30 -5.29
CA VAL A 156 -5.22 -24.08 -5.02
C VAL A 156 -4.47 -24.22 -3.70
N ASP A 157 -5.16 -24.69 -2.68
CA ASP A 157 -4.62 -24.87 -1.33
C ASP A 157 -3.51 -25.94 -1.30
N ALA A 158 -3.70 -27.04 -2.04
CA ALA A 158 -2.70 -28.08 -2.20
C ALA A 158 -1.44 -27.54 -2.91
N ALA A 159 -1.62 -26.83 -4.03
CA ALA A 159 -0.52 -26.24 -4.79
C ALA A 159 0.25 -25.18 -3.96
N LEU A 160 -0.47 -24.37 -3.18
CA LEU A 160 0.15 -23.37 -2.31
C LEU A 160 0.99 -24.02 -1.20
N ARG A 161 0.48 -25.08 -0.57
CA ARG A 161 1.24 -25.83 0.44
C ARG A 161 2.51 -26.44 -0.15
N GLU A 162 2.43 -26.96 -1.37
CA GLU A 162 3.60 -27.48 -2.10
C GLU A 162 4.63 -26.37 -2.37
N GLU A 163 4.18 -25.21 -2.85
CA GLU A 163 5.08 -24.09 -3.15
C GLU A 163 5.79 -23.57 -1.90
N ILE A 164 5.07 -23.43 -0.77
CA ILE A 164 5.66 -23.04 0.51
C ILE A 164 6.66 -24.09 1.00
N ALA A 165 6.33 -25.38 0.86
CA ALA A 165 7.21 -26.48 1.24
C ALA A 165 8.50 -26.43 0.42
N ARG A 166 8.41 -26.31 -0.91
CA ARG A 166 9.58 -26.17 -1.81
C ARG A 166 10.47 -25.00 -1.42
N ASN A 167 9.89 -23.83 -1.18
CA ASN A 167 10.64 -22.62 -0.82
C ASN A 167 11.35 -22.76 0.55
N ARG A 168 10.79 -23.55 1.47
CA ARG A 168 11.39 -23.83 2.79
C ARG A 168 12.26 -25.09 2.82
N ASN A 169 12.55 -25.70 1.67
CA ASN A 169 13.21 -27.01 1.58
C ASN A 169 12.55 -28.08 2.48
N ALA A 170 11.23 -28.00 2.63
CA ALA A 170 10.40 -28.95 3.36
C ALA A 170 9.57 -29.80 2.39
N VAL A 171 9.00 -30.89 2.89
CA VAL A 171 8.03 -31.73 2.17
C VAL A 171 6.65 -31.53 2.75
N THR A 172 5.62 -31.62 1.90
CA THR A 172 4.23 -31.57 2.39
C THR A 172 3.88 -32.85 3.14
N VAL A 173 2.86 -32.79 4.01
CA VAL A 173 2.37 -33.99 4.71
C VAL A 173 1.98 -35.10 3.71
N PRO A 174 1.25 -34.83 2.61
CA PRO A 174 0.99 -35.83 1.59
C PRO A 174 2.27 -36.46 0.99
N GLN A 175 3.27 -35.64 0.63
CA GLN A 175 4.54 -36.14 0.06
C GLN A 175 5.33 -37.00 1.06
N ALA A 176 5.32 -36.61 2.35
CA ALA A 176 5.97 -37.38 3.41
C ALA A 176 5.28 -38.74 3.60
N THR A 177 3.94 -38.77 3.54
CA THR A 177 3.16 -40.01 3.60
C THR A 177 3.43 -40.90 2.39
N GLU A 178 3.41 -40.37 1.17
CA GLU A 178 3.74 -41.12 -0.05
C GLU A 178 5.16 -41.72 0.01
N THR A 179 6.13 -40.93 0.51
CA THR A 179 7.51 -41.40 0.68
C THR A 179 7.61 -42.52 1.73
N ALA A 180 6.87 -42.42 2.83
CA ALA A 180 6.83 -43.43 3.87
C ALA A 180 6.18 -44.74 3.36
N GLU A 181 5.07 -44.64 2.62
CA GLU A 181 4.39 -45.77 2.00
C GLU A 181 5.27 -46.46 0.94
N ALA A 182 5.96 -45.68 0.10
CA ALA A 182 6.93 -46.21 -0.86
C ALA A 182 8.08 -46.95 -0.17
N GLY A 183 8.56 -46.45 0.98
CA GLY A 183 9.60 -47.12 1.78
C GLY A 183 9.13 -48.44 2.40
N ILE A 184 7.89 -48.48 2.89
CA ILE A 184 7.26 -49.72 3.39
C ILE A 184 7.12 -50.75 2.25
N ALA A 185 6.65 -50.32 1.07
CA ALA A 185 6.51 -51.19 -0.10
C ALA A 185 7.87 -51.73 -0.59
N ALA A 186 8.91 -50.91 -0.58
CA ALA A 186 10.27 -51.31 -0.99
C ALA A 186 10.92 -52.32 -0.04
N THR A 187 10.54 -52.34 1.24
CA THR A 187 11.06 -53.28 2.25
C THR A 187 10.22 -54.57 2.34
N ALA A 188 9.07 -54.61 1.68
CA ALA A 188 8.16 -55.76 1.66
C ALA A 188 8.46 -56.80 0.56
N THR A 189 9.58 -56.66 -0.17
CA THR A 189 10.10 -57.62 -1.17
C THR A 189 11.36 -58.29 -0.66
#